data_AF-A0A3P3EKF1-F1
#
_entry.id   AF-A0A3P3EKF1-F1
#
_cell.length_a   1.000
_cell.length_b   1.000
_cell.length_c   1.000
_cell.angle_alpha   90.00
_cell.angle_beta   90.00
_cell.angle_gamma   90.00
#
_symmetry.space_group_name_H-M   'P 1'
#
loop_
_entity.id
_entity.type
_entity.pdbx_description
1 polymer ?
#
loop_
_entity_poly.entity_id
_entity_poly.type
_entity_poly.pdbx_seq_one_letter_code
_entity_poly.pdbx_strand_id
1 'polypeptide(L)'
;MGYRNSALYTLKYVASMLDEDEEFLRDCSIGMFSEDGCLSAYDDYPGSELSEAIVVFTEDGIENLRYVIEERRASGNAPPKP
;
A
#
# COMPACT_ATOMS: atom_id res chain seq x y z
N MET A 1 -12.13 3.66 24.03
CA MET A 1 -12.19 2.39 23.29
C MET A 1 -12.47 2.72 21.83
N GLY A 2 -11.43 2.97 21.04
CA GLY A 2 -11.58 3.06 19.59
C GLY A 2 -11.84 1.65 19.07
N TYR A 3 -12.89 1.46 18.27
CA TYR A 3 -13.04 0.23 17.51
C TYR A 3 -11.77 0.09 16.68
N ARG A 4 -10.94 -0.91 16.97
CA ARG A 4 -9.84 -1.29 16.08
C ARG A 4 -10.52 -1.79 14.82
N ASN A 5 -10.70 -0.89 13.88
CA ASN A 5 -11.25 -1.21 12.58
C ASN A 5 -10.24 -2.14 11.91
N SER A 6 -10.55 -3.44 11.86
CA SER A 6 -9.76 -4.44 11.14
C SER A 6 -10.04 -4.38 9.65
N ALA A 7 -10.33 -3.19 9.13
CA ALA A 7 -10.50 -2.97 7.70
C ALA A 7 -9.13 -2.98 7.03
N LEU A 8 -9.08 -3.69 5.91
CA LEU A 8 -7.95 -3.70 5.00
C LEU A 8 -8.40 -3.07 3.70
N TYR A 9 -7.56 -2.20 3.17
CA TYR A 9 -7.81 -1.46 1.94
C TYR A 9 -6.85 -1.96 0.88
N THR A 10 -7.37 -2.45 -0.23
CA THR A 10 -6.54 -2.88 -1.36
C THR A 10 -5.74 -1.71 -1.92
N LEU A 11 -4.55 -1.98 -2.47
CA LEU A 11 -3.71 -0.99 -3.13
C LEU A 11 -4.49 -0.12 -4.13
N LYS A 12 -5.35 -0.72 -4.95
CA LYS A 12 -6.22 -0.01 -5.89
C LYS A 12 -7.14 1.02 -5.24
N TYR A 13 -7.71 0.67 -4.09
CA TYR A 13 -8.57 1.57 -3.32
C TYR A 13 -7.76 2.74 -2.75
N VAL A 14 -6.58 2.45 -2.21
CA VAL A 14 -5.67 3.47 -1.67
C VAL A 14 -5.15 4.39 -2.79
N ALA A 15 -4.84 3.86 -3.97
CA ALA A 15 -4.47 4.64 -5.16
C ALA A 15 -5.55 5.63 -5.56
N SER A 16 -6.79 5.16 -5.66
CA SER A 16 -7.93 6.02 -5.95
C SER A 16 -8.18 7.06 -4.84
N MET A 17 -7.92 6.71 -3.58
CA MET A 17 -8.09 7.60 -2.43
C MET A 17 -7.02 8.69 -2.36
N LEU A 18 -5.77 8.37 -2.70
CA LEU A 18 -4.63 9.29 -2.63
C LEU A 18 -4.40 10.07 -3.93
N ASP A 19 -5.11 9.71 -5.01
CA ASP A 19 -4.89 10.26 -6.35
C ASP A 19 -3.43 10.06 -6.77
N GLU A 20 -2.99 8.80 -6.67
CA GLU A 20 -1.63 8.35 -6.96
C GLU A 20 -1.69 7.12 -7.87
N ASP A 21 -0.60 6.90 -8.61
CA ASP A 21 -0.48 5.77 -9.51
C ASP A 21 -0.32 4.43 -8.75
N GLU A 22 -1.01 3.38 -9.21
CA GLU A 22 -0.97 2.06 -8.57
C GLU A 22 0.44 1.45 -8.58
N GLU A 23 1.20 1.59 -9.69
CA GLU A 23 2.57 1.06 -9.77
C GLU A 23 3.51 1.82 -8.83
N PHE A 24 3.35 3.14 -8.74
CA PHE A 24 4.11 3.97 -7.80
C PHE A 24 3.82 3.60 -6.33
N LEU A 25 2.54 3.42 -5.98
CA LEU A 25 2.15 2.96 -4.64
C LEU A 25 2.69 1.57 -4.35
N ARG A 26 2.70 0.69 -5.35
CA ARG A 26 3.28 -0.64 -5.22
C ARG A 26 4.76 -0.54 -4.90
N ASP A 27 5.51 0.31 -5.60
CA ASP A 27 6.93 0.53 -5.32
C ASP A 27 7.16 1.13 -3.92
N CYS A 28 6.35 2.10 -3.51
CA CYS A 28 6.41 2.65 -2.15
C CYS A 28 6.14 1.58 -1.08
N SER A 29 5.22 0.65 -1.36
CA SER A 29 4.86 -0.43 -0.44
C SER A 29 5.93 -1.52 -0.31
N ILE A 30 6.85 -1.66 -1.27
CA ILE A 30 7.96 -2.65 -1.21
C ILE A 30 8.85 -2.40 0.02
N GLY A 31 8.99 -1.15 0.46
CA GLY A 31 9.78 -0.79 1.64
C GLY A 31 9.02 -0.91 2.97
N MET A 32 7.71 -1.17 2.93
CA MET A 32 6.86 -1.23 4.12
C MET A 32 6.67 -2.67 4.58
N PHE A 33 6.84 -2.90 5.89
CA PHE A 33 6.62 -4.22 6.48
C PHE A 33 5.19 -4.34 7.03
N SER A 34 4.82 -5.55 7.46
CA SER A 34 3.55 -5.80 8.15
C SER A 34 3.34 -4.93 9.39
N GLU A 35 4.43 -4.52 10.05
CA GLU A 35 4.42 -3.62 11.20
C GLU A 35 4.04 -2.20 10.82
N ASP A 36 4.42 -1.75 9.62
CA ASP A 36 4.01 -0.46 9.05
C ASP A 36 2.57 -0.50 8.51
N GLY A 37 1.85 -1.61 8.64
CA GLY A 37 0.48 -1.77 8.16
C GLY A 37 0.34 -2.15 6.69
N CYS A 38 1.42 -2.58 6.03
CA CYS A 38 1.43 -3.11 4.66
C CYS A 38 1.43 -4.64 4.66
N LEU A 39 0.42 -5.27 4.07
CA LEU A 39 0.21 -6.72 4.10
C LEU A 39 0.04 -7.27 2.68
N SER A 40 0.39 -8.54 2.51
CA SER A 40 0.18 -9.29 1.28
C SER A 40 -0.94 -10.31 1.46
N ALA A 41 -1.96 -10.25 0.61
CA ALA A 41 -3.08 -11.18 0.56
C ALA A 41 -3.02 -12.04 -0.71
N TYR A 42 -3.37 -13.32 -0.60
CA TYR A 42 -3.47 -14.24 -1.73
C TYR A 42 -4.93 -14.64 -1.92
N ASP A 43 -5.42 -14.50 -3.16
CA ASP A 43 -6.80 -14.84 -3.54
C ASP A 43 -6.93 -16.31 -4.00
N ASP A 44 -5.84 -16.91 -4.49
CA ASP A 44 -5.82 -18.26 -5.06
C ASP A 44 -5.13 -19.30 -4.15
N TYR A 45 -5.57 -20.57 -4.23
CA TYR A 45 -4.98 -21.69 -3.48
C TYR A 45 -4.70 -22.92 -4.38
N PRO A 46 -3.48 -23.50 -4.32
CA PRO A 46 -2.36 -23.10 -3.47
C PRO A 46 -1.68 -21.84 -4.01
N GLY A 47 -1.37 -20.90 -3.14
CA GLY A 47 -0.54 -19.74 -3.49
C GLY A 47 0.81 -20.25 -3.99
N SER A 48 1.16 -19.95 -5.24
CA SER A 48 2.46 -20.23 -5.81
C SER A 48 3.38 -19.03 -5.57
N GLU A 49 4.70 -19.20 -5.63
CA GLU A 49 5.64 -18.06 -5.68
C GLU A 49 5.43 -17.19 -6.92
N LEU A 50 4.69 -17.69 -7.91
CA LEU A 50 4.26 -16.95 -9.09
C LEU A 50 2.90 -16.24 -8.91
N SER A 51 2.17 -16.51 -7.83
CA SER A 51 0.90 -15.84 -7.55
C SER A 51 1.18 -14.39 -7.19
N GLU A 52 0.61 -13.46 -7.95
CA GLU A 52 0.70 -12.03 -7.65
C GLU A 52 -0.06 -11.75 -6.34
N ALA A 53 0.67 -11.37 -5.29
CA ALA A 53 0.07 -11.02 -4.02
C ALA A 53 -0.66 -9.68 -4.14
N ILE A 54 -1.88 -9.64 -3.61
CA ILE A 54 -2.67 -8.42 -3.50
C ILE A 54 -2.14 -7.64 -2.30
N VAL A 55 -1.55 -6.47 -2.55
CA VAL A 55 -1.10 -5.58 -1.49
C VAL A 55 -2.31 -4.91 -0.85
N VAL A 56 -2.40 -4.99 0.48
CA VAL A 56 -3.47 -4.39 1.28
C VAL A 56 -2.90 -3.61 2.46
N PHE A 57 -3.57 -2.53 2.83
CA PHE A 57 -3.13 -1.61 3.88
C PHE A 57 -4.14 -1.51 5.00
N THR A 58 -3.67 -1.36 6.23
CA THR A 58 -4.49 -0.89 7.35
C THR A 58 -4.68 0.62 7.29
N GLU A 59 -5.55 1.19 8.12
CA GLU A 59 -5.64 2.67 8.24
C GLU A 59 -4.30 3.29 8.63
N ASP A 60 -3.58 2.68 9.57
CA ASP A 60 -2.24 3.10 9.99
C ASP A 60 -1.23 2.98 8.83
N GLY A 61 -1.33 1.90 8.06
CA GLY A 61 -0.49 1.70 6.88
C GLY A 61 -0.73 2.72 5.78
N ILE A 62 -1.95 3.24 5.62
CA ILE A 62 -2.20 4.34 4.69
C ILE A 62 -1.50 5.62 5.16
N GLU A 63 -1.49 5.91 6.46
CA GLU A 63 -0.80 7.08 7.01
C GLU A 63 0.72 6.96 6.85
N ASN A 64 1.30 5.78 7.14
CA ASN A 64 2.73 5.53 6.88
C ASN A 64 3.06 5.64 5.39
N LEU A 65 2.19 5.11 4.51
CA LEU A 65 2.37 5.18 3.07
C LEU A 65 2.36 6.62 2.57
N ARG A 66 1.51 7.50 3.13
CA ARG A 66 1.53 8.94 2.83
C ARG A 66 2.89 9.56 3.13
N TYR A 67 3.47 9.26 4.28
CA TYR A 67 4.79 9.76 4.66
C TYR A 67 5.86 9.30 3.65
N VAL A 68 5.86 8.01 3.28
CA VAL A 68 6.79 7.46 2.27
C VAL A 68 6.63 8.16 0.91
N ILE A 69 5.39 8.41 0.47
CA ILE A 69 5.11 9.13 -0.78
C ILE A 69 5.66 10.55 -0.73
N GLU A 70 5.44 11.27 0.38
CA GLU A 70 5.94 12.62 0.57
C GLU A 70 7.47 12.68 0.55
N GLU A 71 8.15 11.76 1.25
CA GLU A 71 9.61 11.65 1.21
C GLU A 71 10.12 11.36 -0.20
N ARG A 72 9.41 10.51 -0.94
CA ARG A 72 9.78 10.16 -2.31
C ARG A 72 9.56 11.31 -3.30
N ARG A 73 8.49 12.09 -3.12
CA ARG A 73 8.24 13.34 -3.85
C ARG A 73 9.32 14.38 -3.52
N ALA A 74 9.67 14.56 -2.25
CA ALA A 74 10.70 15.49 -1.82
C ALA A 74 12.09 15.12 -2.38
N SER A 75 12.37 13.82 -2.53
CA SER A 75 13.60 13.31 -3.15
C SER A 75 13.62 13.39 -4.68
N GLY A 76 12.53 13.83 -5.32
CA GLY A 76 12.42 13.90 -6.78
C GLY A 76 12.22 12.56 -7.48
N ASN A 77 11.91 11.50 -6.73
CA ASN A 77 11.77 10.11 -7.22
C ASN A 77 10.31 9.68 -7.38
N ALA A 78 9.37 10.62 -7.35
CA ALA A 78 7.94 10.37 -7.54
C ALA A 78 7.51 10.77 -8.96
N PRO A 79 6.73 9.93 -9.66
CA PRO A 79 6.15 10.29 -10.94
C PRO A 79 5.11 11.42 -10.78
N PRO A 80 4.79 12.13 -11.89
CA PRO A 80 3.64 13.03 -11.90
C PRO A 80 2.36 12.27 -11.55
N LYS A 81 1.41 12.94 -10.88
CA LYS A 81 0.10 12.34 -10.61
C LYS A 81 -0.58 11.94 -11.93
N PRO A 82 -1.33 10.82 -11.94
CA PRO A 82 -2.05 10.34 -13.12
C PRO A 82 -3.09 11.33 -13.67
#